data_AF-A0A7C4M1P6-F1
#
_entry.id   AF-A0A7C4M1P6-F1
#
_cell.length_a   1.000
_cell.length_b   1.000
_cell.length_c   1.000
_cell.angle_alpha   90.00
_cell.angle_beta   90.00
_cell.angle_gamma   90.00
#
_symmetry.space_group_name_H-M   'P 1'
#
loop_
_entity.id
_entity.type
_entity.pdbx_description
1 polymer ?
#
loop_
_entity_poly.entity_id
_entity_poly.type
_entity_poly.pdbx_seq_one_letter_code
_entity_poly.pdbx_strand_id
1 'polypeptide(L)'
;MEALSTAPQFSRVCLQQSLIDGTDILSPTHFAALALYGRAKQLADFLGGCGAGRLYCAIQPNGLVTPCVFMPMVVGDLRRRSLKEIWLNSQVMNDLRDRGKLKGRCGRCEYKYVCGGCRARAYAYHGDYLAPDPGCIKELEEPSLNPEPKALVKRA
;
A
#
# COMPACT_ATOMS: atom_id res chain seq x y z
N MET A 1 -17.87 -14.18 -9.47
CA MET A 1 -18.11 -13.51 -8.18
C MET A 1 -17.26 -12.25 -8.16
N GLU A 2 -17.89 -11.08 -8.08
CA GLU A 2 -17.16 -9.82 -7.91
C GLU A 2 -16.93 -9.62 -6.41
N ALA A 3 -15.67 -9.73 -5.98
CA ALA A 3 -15.26 -9.47 -4.60
C ALA A 3 -14.51 -8.14 -4.56
N LEU A 4 -15.03 -7.21 -3.75
CA LEU A 4 -14.44 -5.91 -3.48
C LEU A 4 -13.76 -5.95 -2.11
N SER A 5 -12.49 -5.55 -2.03
CA SER A 5 -11.75 -5.54 -0.78
C SER A 5 -10.73 -4.42 -0.78
N THR A 6 -10.66 -3.68 0.33
CA THR A 6 -9.66 -2.64 0.58
C THR A 6 -8.36 -3.20 1.20
N ALA A 7 -8.31 -4.51 1.47
CA ALA A 7 -7.14 -5.16 2.04
C ALA A 7 -6.08 -5.42 0.97
N PRO A 8 -4.85 -4.88 1.09
CA PRO A 8 -3.78 -5.12 0.11
C PRO A 8 -3.43 -6.60 -0.09
N GLN A 9 -3.66 -7.43 0.94
CA GLN A 9 -3.46 -8.87 0.88
C GLN A 9 -4.38 -9.57 -0.12
N PHE A 10 -5.51 -8.96 -0.47
CA PHE A 10 -6.44 -9.50 -1.45
C PHE A 10 -5.78 -9.67 -2.82
N SER A 11 -4.90 -8.74 -3.23
CA SER A 11 -4.14 -8.86 -4.48
C SER A 11 -3.27 -10.12 -4.53
N ARG A 12 -2.66 -10.52 -3.40
CA ARG A 12 -1.93 -11.79 -3.30
C ARG A 12 -2.88 -12.98 -3.44
N VAL A 13 -4.03 -12.95 -2.75
CA VAL A 13 -5.00 -14.05 -2.77
C VAL A 13 -5.54 -14.25 -4.19
N CYS A 14 -5.90 -13.17 -4.91
CA CYS A 14 -6.31 -13.24 -6.30
C CYS A 14 -5.23 -13.88 -7.19
N LEU A 15 -3.97 -13.45 -7.03
CA LEU A 15 -2.87 -14.04 -7.79
C LEU A 15 -2.70 -15.54 -7.51
N GLN A 16 -2.74 -15.94 -6.23
CA GLN A 16 -2.61 -17.35 -5.85
C GLN A 16 -3.78 -18.19 -6.41
N GLN A 17 -5.01 -17.69 -6.30
CA GLN A 17 -6.19 -18.37 -6.81
C GLN A 17 -6.18 -18.47 -8.34
N SER A 18 -5.75 -17.40 -9.03
CA SER A 18 -5.54 -17.37 -10.48
C SER A 18 -4.60 -18.48 -10.95
N LEU A 19 -3.51 -18.72 -10.21
CA LEU A 19 -2.56 -19.79 -10.50
C LEU A 19 -3.15 -21.19 -10.27
N ILE A 20 -3.98 -21.35 -9.24
CA ILE A 20 -4.62 -22.64 -8.91
C ILE A 20 -5.70 -23.00 -9.95
N ASP A 21 -6.55 -22.03 -10.28
CA ASP A 21 -7.71 -22.25 -11.16
C ASP A 21 -7.34 -22.17 -12.65
N GLY A 22 -6.12 -21.77 -12.98
CA GLY A 22 -5.71 -21.49 -14.36
C GLY A 22 -6.49 -20.31 -14.98
N THR A 23 -6.89 -19.34 -14.16
CA THR A 23 -7.64 -18.16 -14.59
C THR A 23 -6.73 -16.93 -14.65
N ASP A 24 -7.21 -15.85 -15.25
CA ASP A 24 -6.50 -14.58 -15.37
C ASP A 24 -7.09 -13.48 -14.47
N ILE A 25 -7.69 -13.86 -13.35
CA ILE A 25 -8.35 -12.94 -12.43
C ILE A 25 -7.34 -12.38 -11.43
N LEU A 26 -6.97 -11.11 -11.63
CA LEU A 26 -6.02 -10.40 -10.78
C LEU A 26 -6.67 -9.17 -10.18
N SER A 27 -6.16 -8.73 -9.02
CA SER A 27 -6.57 -7.46 -8.41
C SER A 27 -5.48 -6.42 -8.67
N PRO A 28 -5.58 -5.64 -9.76
CA PRO A 28 -4.62 -4.58 -10.06
C PRO A 28 -4.79 -3.39 -9.11
N THR A 29 -5.91 -3.28 -8.41
CA THR A 29 -6.10 -2.26 -7.37
C THR A 29 -6.68 -2.93 -6.14
N HIS A 30 -6.36 -2.43 -4.94
CA HIS A 30 -7.00 -2.83 -3.68
C HIS A 30 -8.48 -2.42 -3.59
N PHE A 31 -9.24 -2.52 -4.68
CA PHE A 31 -10.69 -2.28 -4.70
C PHE A 31 -11.44 -3.29 -5.57
N ALA A 32 -10.83 -3.84 -6.63
CA ALA A 32 -11.51 -4.76 -7.55
C ALA A 32 -10.58 -5.86 -8.08
N ALA A 33 -11.16 -7.05 -8.29
CA ALA A 33 -10.57 -8.13 -9.08
C ALA A 33 -11.13 -8.08 -10.51
N LEU A 34 -10.26 -8.16 -11.51
CA LEU A 34 -10.57 -8.04 -12.93
C LEU A 34 -9.89 -9.17 -13.70
N ALA A 35 -10.53 -9.65 -14.77
CA ALA A 35 -9.88 -10.53 -15.72
C ALA A 35 -8.86 -9.71 -16.54
N LEU A 36 -7.56 -9.98 -16.35
CA LEU A 36 -6.47 -9.28 -17.02
C LEU A 36 -5.71 -10.24 -17.93
N TYR A 37 -5.82 -10.04 -19.23
CA TYR A 37 -5.20 -10.92 -20.23
C TYR A 37 -3.88 -10.36 -20.76
N GLY A 38 -2.98 -11.26 -21.17
CA GLY A 38 -1.72 -10.91 -21.83
C GLY A 38 -0.84 -9.99 -20.99
N ARG A 39 -0.33 -8.89 -21.58
CA ARG A 39 0.56 -7.94 -20.89
C ARG A 39 -0.13 -7.18 -19.76
N ALA A 40 -1.47 -7.11 -19.74
CA ALA A 40 -2.20 -6.42 -18.68
C ALA A 40 -1.98 -7.04 -17.29
N LYS A 41 -1.56 -8.32 -17.22
CA LYS A 41 -1.19 -8.97 -15.95
C LYS A 41 -0.08 -8.25 -15.19
N GLN A 42 0.86 -7.64 -15.89
CA GLN A 42 1.98 -6.89 -15.29
C GLN A 42 1.51 -5.66 -14.51
N LEU A 43 0.29 -5.17 -14.78
CA LEU A 43 -0.32 -4.09 -14.01
C LEU A 43 -0.57 -4.51 -12.55
N ALA A 44 -0.75 -5.80 -12.26
CA ALA A 44 -0.89 -6.27 -10.89
C ALA A 44 0.38 -6.04 -10.04
N ASP A 45 1.57 -6.16 -10.64
CA ASP A 45 2.85 -5.89 -9.95
C ASP A 45 3.04 -4.38 -9.69
N PHE A 46 2.51 -3.54 -10.57
CA PHE A 46 2.71 -2.09 -10.49
C PHE A 46 1.61 -1.33 -9.74
N LEU A 47 0.36 -1.80 -9.83
CA LEU A 47 -0.81 -1.15 -9.25
C LEU A 47 -1.32 -1.89 -8.00
N GLY A 48 -1.09 -3.21 -7.91
CA GLY A 48 -1.64 -4.08 -6.86
C GLY A 48 -1.24 -3.67 -5.44
N GLY A 49 -2.05 -4.09 -4.47
CA GLY A 49 -1.81 -3.81 -3.06
C GLY A 49 -2.08 -2.36 -2.67
N CYS A 50 -1.35 -1.84 -1.68
CA CYS A 50 -1.60 -0.49 -1.17
C CYS A 50 -1.26 0.58 -2.23
N GLY A 51 -2.26 1.40 -2.60
CA GLY A 51 -2.10 2.46 -3.61
C GLY A 51 -1.58 3.81 -3.07
N ALA A 52 -1.35 3.96 -1.76
CA ALA A 52 -0.89 5.21 -1.16
C ALA A 52 0.43 5.69 -1.82
N GLY A 53 0.43 6.93 -2.33
CA GLY A 53 1.58 7.51 -3.05
C GLY A 53 1.91 6.89 -4.41
N ARG A 54 1.27 5.78 -4.79
CA ARG A 54 1.44 5.08 -6.07
C ARG A 54 0.33 5.37 -7.06
N LEU A 55 -0.91 5.32 -6.57
CA LEU A 55 -2.14 5.47 -7.33
C LEU A 55 -2.95 6.70 -6.92
N TYR A 56 -2.91 7.01 -5.62
CA TYR A 56 -3.67 8.11 -5.07
C TYR A 56 -2.92 8.82 -3.94
N CYS A 57 -3.43 10.00 -3.62
CA CYS A 57 -3.16 10.75 -2.40
C CYS A 57 -4.50 11.31 -1.88
N ALA A 58 -4.50 11.87 -0.68
CA ALA A 58 -5.67 12.55 -0.12
C ALA A 58 -5.38 14.05 0.02
N ILE A 59 -6.37 14.87 -0.33
CA ILE A 59 -6.34 16.32 -0.19
C ILE A 59 -7.31 16.69 0.93
N GLN A 60 -6.79 17.32 1.97
CA GLN A 60 -7.58 17.79 3.10
C GLN A 60 -8.31 19.09 2.75
N PRO A 61 -9.42 19.43 3.45
CA PRO A 61 -10.20 20.65 3.16
C PRO A 61 -9.39 21.96 3.22
N ASN A 62 -8.28 21.98 3.97
CA ASN A 62 -7.39 23.13 4.10
C ASN A 62 -6.27 23.17 3.03
N GLY A 63 -6.30 22.27 2.05
CA GLY A 63 -5.31 22.18 0.97
C GLY A 63 -4.05 21.38 1.31
N LEU A 64 -3.95 20.81 2.52
CA LEU A 64 -2.85 19.91 2.85
C LEU A 64 -3.00 18.57 2.14
N VAL A 65 -1.90 18.03 1.63
CA VAL A 65 -1.85 16.73 0.97
C VAL A 65 -1.28 15.69 1.92
N THR A 66 -1.90 14.51 1.97
CA THR A 66 -1.44 13.32 2.70
C THR A 66 -1.36 12.12 1.74
N PRO A 67 -0.53 11.09 2.01
CA PRO A 67 -0.37 9.96 1.07
C PRO A 67 -1.59 9.04 1.01
N CYS A 68 -2.40 9.02 2.07
CA CYS A 68 -3.61 8.22 2.19
C CYS A 68 -4.54 8.86 3.24
N VAL A 69 -5.85 8.69 3.11
CA VAL A 69 -6.86 9.18 4.08
C VAL A 69 -6.64 8.65 5.51
N PHE A 70 -5.95 7.51 5.65
CA PHE A 70 -5.62 6.90 6.94
C PHE A 70 -4.19 7.21 7.42
N MET A 71 -3.44 8.04 6.70
CA MET A 71 -2.07 8.43 7.05
C MET A 71 -2.02 9.92 7.37
N PRO A 72 -2.03 10.32 8.65
CA PRO A 72 -2.01 11.72 9.06
C PRO A 72 -0.60 12.33 8.94
N MET A 73 0.02 12.18 7.76
CA MET A 73 1.34 12.68 7.42
C MET A 73 1.21 13.68 6.28
N VAL A 74 1.50 14.94 6.55
CA VAL A 74 1.48 15.99 5.52
C VAL A 74 2.68 15.82 4.60
N VAL A 75 2.42 15.71 3.31
CA VAL A 75 3.44 15.56 2.25
C VAL A 75 3.52 16.78 1.33
N GLY A 76 2.59 17.73 1.48
CA GLY A 76 2.60 18.98 0.74
C GLY A 76 1.42 19.89 1.10
N ASP A 77 1.43 21.10 0.54
CA ASP A 77 0.39 22.12 0.70
C ASP A 77 0.09 22.77 -0.66
N LEU A 78 -1.14 22.60 -1.14
CA LEU A 78 -1.57 23.09 -2.46
C LEU A 78 -1.65 24.61 -2.56
N ARG A 79 -1.65 25.31 -1.43
CA ARG A 79 -1.57 26.78 -1.39
C ARG A 79 -0.17 27.30 -1.70
N ARG A 80 0.84 26.42 -1.68
CA ARG A 80 2.26 26.75 -1.85
C ARG A 80 2.91 26.09 -3.06
N ARG A 81 2.49 24.88 -3.42
CA ARG A 81 3.09 24.07 -4.49
C ARG A 81 2.00 23.39 -5.31
N SER A 82 2.29 23.13 -6.58
CA SER A 82 1.35 22.37 -7.42
C SER A 82 1.21 20.91 -6.95
N LEU A 83 0.07 20.29 -7.22
CA LEU A 83 -0.12 18.86 -6.93
C LEU A 83 0.94 17.98 -7.64
N LYS A 84 1.29 18.33 -8.88
CA LYS A 84 2.32 17.61 -9.66
C LYS A 84 3.67 17.64 -8.96
N GLU A 85 4.07 18.80 -8.45
CA GLU A 85 5.33 18.95 -7.71
C GLU A 85 5.33 18.13 -6.42
N ILE A 86 4.27 18.22 -5.62
CA ILE A 86 4.11 17.43 -4.39
C ILE A 86 4.16 15.94 -4.71
N TRP A 87 3.42 15.51 -5.74
CA TRP A 87 3.35 14.13 -6.17
C TRP A 87 4.72 13.60 -6.58
N LEU A 88 5.44 14.28 -7.46
CA LEU A 88 6.71 13.78 -8.01
C LEU A 88 7.89 13.90 -7.03
N ASN A 89 7.90 14.94 -6.20
CA ASN A 89 9.10 15.31 -5.43
C ASN A 89 8.99 15.06 -3.93
N SER A 90 7.82 14.72 -3.40
CA SER A 90 7.71 14.36 -1.98
C SER A 90 8.50 13.10 -1.67
N GLN A 91 9.39 13.18 -0.67
CA GLN A 91 10.20 12.06 -0.19
C GLN A 91 9.31 10.86 0.20
N VAL A 92 8.27 11.10 0.99
CA VAL A 92 7.34 10.07 1.46
C VAL A 92 6.63 9.39 0.28
N MET A 93 6.19 10.16 -0.72
CA MET A 93 5.54 9.59 -1.90
C MET A 93 6.51 8.71 -2.70
N ASN A 94 7.76 9.16 -2.85
CA ASN A 94 8.80 8.38 -3.53
C ASN A 94 9.17 7.11 -2.77
N ASP A 95 9.24 7.18 -1.44
CA ASP A 95 9.49 6.01 -0.60
C ASP A 95 8.35 4.99 -0.67
N LEU A 96 7.08 5.44 -0.71
CA LEU A 96 5.92 4.56 -0.86
C LEU A 96 5.84 3.88 -2.24
N ARG A 97 6.39 4.52 -3.28
CA ARG A 97 6.48 3.93 -4.63
C ARG A 97 7.54 2.85 -4.72
N ASP A 98 8.63 3.01 -3.99
CA ASP A 98 9.74 2.08 -4.00
C ASP A 98 9.48 0.89 -3.06
N ARG A 99 8.90 -0.17 -3.61
CA ARG A 99 8.70 -1.45 -2.90
C ARG A 99 10.01 -2.12 -2.48
N GLY A 100 11.16 -1.70 -3.02
CA GLY A 100 12.49 -2.14 -2.59
C GLY A 100 12.87 -1.62 -1.21
N LYS A 101 12.29 -0.51 -0.75
CA LYS A 101 12.56 0.09 0.57
C LYS A 101 11.74 -0.50 1.71
N LEU A 102 10.80 -1.41 1.43
CA LEU A 102 10.02 -2.07 2.47
C LEU A 102 10.94 -2.85 3.41
N LYS A 103 10.65 -2.79 4.71
CA LYS A 103 11.41 -3.44 5.77
C LYS A 103 10.71 -4.71 6.25
N GLY A 104 11.38 -5.45 7.13
CA GLY A 104 10.86 -6.67 7.75
C GLY A 104 10.40 -7.70 6.73
N ARG A 105 9.32 -8.40 7.04
CA ARG A 105 8.76 -9.43 6.16
C ARG A 105 8.28 -8.90 4.83
N CYS A 106 7.63 -7.74 4.80
CA CYS A 106 7.20 -7.12 3.55
C CYS A 106 8.38 -6.83 2.61
N GLY A 107 9.57 -6.52 3.14
CA GLY A 107 10.78 -6.29 2.35
C GLY A 107 11.35 -7.52 1.64
N ARG A 108 11.20 -8.70 2.27
CA ARG A 108 11.71 -9.98 1.78
C ARG A 108 10.64 -10.90 1.18
N CYS A 109 9.37 -10.50 1.22
CA CYS A 109 8.25 -11.28 0.72
C CYS A 109 8.26 -11.38 -0.81
N GLU A 110 8.04 -12.58 -1.33
CA GLU A 110 7.89 -12.86 -2.76
C GLU A 110 6.76 -12.04 -3.42
N TYR A 111 5.73 -11.67 -2.64
CA TYR A 111 4.57 -10.90 -3.12
C TYR A 111 4.67 -9.39 -2.87
N LYS A 112 5.86 -8.84 -2.59
CA LYS A 112 6.00 -7.43 -2.17
C LYS A 112 5.53 -6.41 -3.21
N TYR A 113 5.64 -6.73 -4.50
CA TYR A 113 5.22 -5.84 -5.59
C TYR A 113 3.69 -5.89 -5.81
N VAL A 114 3.09 -7.08 -5.66
CA VAL A 114 1.64 -7.31 -5.84
C VAL A 114 0.82 -6.91 -4.62
N CYS A 115 1.33 -7.13 -3.41
CA CYS A 115 0.63 -6.85 -2.14
C CYS A 115 1.30 -5.71 -1.37
N GLY A 116 2.55 -5.92 -0.96
CA GLY A 116 3.34 -4.93 -0.21
C GLY A 116 2.76 -4.48 1.14
N GLY A 117 1.61 -5.01 1.58
CA GLY A 117 0.92 -4.64 2.83
C GLY A 117 0.36 -3.21 2.87
N CYS A 118 -0.49 -2.93 3.85
CA CYS A 118 -1.06 -1.62 4.11
C CYS A 118 -0.05 -0.69 4.78
N ARG A 119 0.33 0.38 4.06
CA ARG A 119 1.31 1.37 4.54
C ARG A 119 0.74 2.24 5.66
N ALA A 120 -0.57 2.46 5.68
CA ALA A 120 -1.25 3.15 6.77
C ALA A 120 -1.22 2.36 8.08
N ARG A 121 -1.43 1.03 8.03
CA ARG A 121 -1.29 0.17 9.22
C ARG A 121 0.15 0.11 9.71
N ALA A 122 1.11 -0.08 8.79
CA ALA A 122 2.54 -0.06 9.13
C ALA A 122 2.92 1.22 9.88
N TYR A 123 2.50 2.39 9.35
CA TYR A 123 2.73 3.67 10.01
C TYR A 123 2.02 3.79 11.36
N ALA A 124 0.74 3.40 11.46
CA ALA A 124 -0.03 3.53 12.69
C ALA A 124 0.55 2.68 13.85
N TYR A 125 1.06 1.48 13.55
CA TYR A 125 1.57 0.56 14.58
C TYR A 125 3.05 0.82 14.91
N HIS A 126 3.89 1.10 13.91
CA HIS A 126 5.34 1.19 14.11
C HIS A 126 5.87 2.63 14.08
N GLY A 127 5.06 3.60 13.64
CA GLY A 127 5.51 4.95 13.31
C GLY A 127 6.42 4.99 12.08
N ASP A 128 6.48 3.92 11.29
CA ASP A 128 7.29 3.79 10.08
C ASP A 128 6.43 3.22 8.96
N TYR A 129 6.16 4.02 7.92
CA TYR A 129 5.34 3.60 6.78
C TYR A 129 6.03 2.55 5.89
N LEU A 130 7.33 2.29 6.07
CA LEU A 130 8.09 1.23 5.40
C LEU A 130 8.15 -0.07 6.21
N ALA A 131 7.66 -0.09 7.46
CA ALA A 131 7.57 -1.29 8.29
C ALA A 131 6.69 -2.38 7.66
N PRO A 132 6.82 -3.66 8.07
CA PRO A 132 5.85 -4.70 7.73
C PRO A 132 4.42 -4.28 8.12
N ASP A 133 3.45 -4.85 7.40
CA ASP A 133 2.04 -4.68 7.76
C ASP A 133 1.66 -5.70 8.84
N PRO A 134 1.31 -5.25 10.06
CA PRO A 134 0.99 -6.15 11.17
C PRO A 134 -0.30 -6.96 10.93
N GLY A 135 -1.14 -6.56 9.98
CA GLY A 135 -2.34 -7.31 9.61
C GLY A 135 -2.07 -8.44 8.59
N CYS A 136 -0.82 -8.69 8.21
CA CYS A 136 -0.48 -9.79 7.30
C CYS A 136 -0.42 -11.12 8.06
N ILE A 137 -1.09 -12.16 7.55
CA ILE A 137 -1.06 -13.50 8.17
C ILE A 137 0.37 -14.03 8.34
N LYS A 138 1.23 -13.86 7.32
CA LYS A 138 2.63 -14.28 7.39
C LYS A 138 3.41 -13.49 8.45
N GLU A 139 3.04 -12.24 8.73
CA GLU A 139 3.68 -11.41 9.77
C GLU A 139 3.20 -11.80 11.17
N LEU A 140 1.94 -12.21 11.31
CA LEU A 140 1.37 -12.69 12.55
C LEU A 140 1.98 -14.03 12.99
N GLU A 141 2.22 -14.94 12.04
CA GLU A 141 2.85 -16.24 12.30
C GLU A 141 4.30 -16.10 12.77
N GLU A 142 5.03 -15.15 12.19
CA GLU A 142 6.45 -14.93 12.45
C GLU A 142 6.79 -13.44 12.38
N PRO A 143 6.64 -12.69 13.48
CA PRO A 143 6.87 -11.26 13.53
C PRO A 143 8.32 -10.91 13.16
N SER A 144 8.48 -9.94 12.27
CA SER A 144 9.78 -9.47 11.80
C SER A 144 10.25 -8.19 12.50
N LEU A 145 9.37 -7.57 13.29
CA LEU A 145 9.66 -6.46 14.20
C LEU A 145 8.96 -6.73 15.54
N ASN A 146 9.56 -6.24 16.63
CA ASN A 146 8.89 -6.24 17.93
C ASN A 146 7.69 -5.28 17.89
N PRO A 147 6.48 -5.74 18.26
CA PRO A 147 5.31 -4.88 18.37
C PRO A 147 5.43 -4.09 19.68
N GLU A 148 6.24 -3.05 19.72
CA GLU A 148 6.04 -2.03 20.75
C GLU A 148 4.93 -1.09 20.27
N PRO A 149 3.73 -1.12 20.87
CA PRO A 149 2.66 -0.21 20.50
C PRO A 149 3.11 1.22 20.85
N LYS A 150 3.40 2.03 19.84
CA LYS A 150 3.53 3.47 20.06
C LYS A 150 2.17 4.01 20.51
N ALA A 151 2.19 4.88 21.52
CA ALA A 151 1.01 5.63 21.95
C ALA A 151 0.32 6.23 20.71
N LEU A 152 -0.98 5.96 20.58
CA LEU A 152 -1.83 6.50 19.51
C LEU A 152 -1.47 7.97 19.29
N VAL A 153 -1.04 8.30 18.06
CA VAL A 153 -0.75 9.68 17.67
C VAL A 153 -1.98 10.51 18.01
N LYS A 154 -1.87 11.39 19.00
CA LYS A 154 -2.97 12.30 19.38
C LYS A 154 -3.38 13.04 18.11
N ARG A 155 -4.64 12.86 17.71
CA ARG A 155 -5.23 13.59 16.59
C ARG A 155 -5.00 15.09 16.86
N ALA A 156 -4.27 15.74 15.96
CA ALA A 156 -4.11 17.19 15.96
C ALA A 156 -5.44 17.88 15.66
#